data_AF-A0A822HMS5-F1
#
_entry.id   AF-A0A822HMS5-F1
#
_cell.length_a   1.000
_cell.length_b   1.000
_cell.length_c   1.000
_cell.angle_alpha   90.00
_cell.angle_beta   90.00
_cell.angle_gamma   90.00
#
_symmetry.space_group_name_H-M   'P 1'
#
loop_
_entity.id
_entity.type
_entity.pdbx_description
1 polymer ?
#
loop_
_entity_poly.entity_id
_entity_poly.type
_entity_poly.pdbx_seq_one_letter_code
_entity_poly.pdbx_strand_id
1 'polypeptide(L)'
;SSQGYAVIAINFHGSDSYGQNFTNSITGQYGSWPYEDLQKGLTHALSAYSYIDPNRIAALGASYGGYMINWIAGQPEMSARFKTLICHNGLFDMRAMGYSTEELFFTEYDAGGFTPWTNPAAYELYNPVNHVANWTVPMLV
;
A
#
# COMPACT_ATOMS: atom_id res chain seq x y z
N SER A 1 18.24 11.77 -20.34
CA SER A 1 17.21 12.84 -20.26
C SER A 1 16.27 12.49 -19.11
N SER A 2 15.88 13.47 -18.28
CA SER A 2 14.77 13.27 -17.34
C SER A 2 13.46 13.38 -18.13
N GLN A 3 12.50 12.47 -17.88
CA GLN A 3 11.25 12.40 -18.65
C GLN A 3 10.18 13.41 -18.18
N GLY A 4 10.54 14.38 -17.33
CA GLY A 4 9.62 15.43 -16.86
C GLY A 4 8.65 15.04 -15.75
N TYR A 5 8.88 13.93 -15.04
CA TYR A 5 8.07 13.52 -13.88
C TYR A 5 8.62 14.09 -12.58
N ALA A 6 7.71 14.56 -11.71
CA ALA A 6 8.00 14.71 -10.29
C ALA A 6 7.79 13.35 -9.60
N VAL A 7 8.67 13.00 -8.64
CA VAL A 7 8.57 11.77 -7.85
C VAL A 7 8.31 12.15 -6.40
N ILE A 8 7.25 11.58 -5.83
CA ILE A 8 6.93 11.69 -4.41
C ILE A 8 7.17 10.31 -3.80
N ALA A 9 8.13 10.22 -2.89
CA ALA A 9 8.44 9.02 -2.12
C ALA A 9 8.27 9.33 -0.63
N ILE A 10 7.42 8.58 0.04
CA ILE A 10 7.02 8.82 1.43
C ILE A 10 7.47 7.61 2.24
N ASN A 11 8.28 7.85 3.26
CA ASN A 11 8.58 6.84 4.28
C ASN A 11 7.42 6.80 5.27
N PHE A 12 6.54 5.83 5.10
CA PHE A 12 5.36 5.63 5.93
C PHE A 12 5.67 4.75 7.16
N HIS A 13 4.76 4.74 8.14
CA HIS A 13 4.78 3.86 9.31
C HIS A 13 5.12 2.41 8.92
N GLY A 14 6.21 1.85 9.45
CA GLY A 14 6.75 0.56 9.02
C GLY A 14 8.12 0.65 8.34
N SER A 15 8.52 1.84 7.89
CA SER A 15 9.87 2.03 7.31
C SER A 15 10.98 1.78 8.35
N ASP A 16 12.11 1.24 7.92
CA ASP A 16 13.23 0.81 8.78
C ASP A 16 14.14 1.95 9.29
N SER A 17 14.10 3.10 8.62
CA SER A 17 15.05 4.20 8.83
C SER A 17 14.78 5.08 10.06
N TYR A 18 13.74 4.78 10.85
CA TYR A 18 13.28 5.61 11.99
C TYR A 18 13.26 4.86 13.33
N GLY A 19 13.94 3.71 13.40
CA GLY A 19 14.05 2.88 14.60
C GLY A 19 12.92 1.88 14.78
N GLN A 20 13.17 0.86 15.61
CA GLN A 20 12.34 -0.34 15.67
C GLN A 20 10.87 -0.05 16.05
N ASN A 21 10.61 0.95 16.90
CA ASN A 21 9.24 1.31 17.26
C ASN A 21 8.44 1.82 16.04
N PHE A 22 9.08 2.58 15.15
CA PHE A 22 8.44 3.04 13.92
C PHE A 22 8.31 1.90 12.91
N THR A 23 9.30 1.00 12.82
CA THR A 23 9.22 -0.21 12.00
C THR A 23 8.08 -1.13 12.45
N ASN A 24 7.92 -1.35 13.76
CA ASN A 24 6.88 -2.22 14.30
C ASN A 24 5.48 -1.57 14.31
N SER A 25 5.38 -0.29 13.98
CA SER A 25 4.08 0.39 13.95
C SER A 25 3.14 -0.17 12.89
N ILE A 26 3.66 -0.85 11.86
CA ILE A 26 2.86 -1.50 10.82
C ILE A 26 2.18 -2.80 11.28
N THR A 27 2.65 -3.42 12.37
CA THR A 27 2.11 -4.69 12.87
C THR A 27 0.63 -4.56 13.22
N GLY A 28 -0.21 -5.36 12.57
CA GLY A 28 -1.67 -5.30 12.69
C GLY A 28 -2.30 -4.06 12.04
N GLN A 29 -1.52 -3.27 11.30
CA GLN A 29 -1.89 -1.98 10.69
C GLN A 29 -1.53 -1.95 9.19
N TYR A 30 -1.41 -3.12 8.54
CA TYR A 30 -0.84 -3.31 7.20
C TYR A 30 -1.47 -2.40 6.12
N GLY A 31 -2.78 -2.15 6.18
CA GLY A 31 -3.51 -1.27 5.26
C GLY A 31 -4.01 0.04 5.88
N SER A 32 -3.62 0.39 7.11
CA SER A 32 -4.11 1.58 7.83
C SER A 32 -3.10 2.74 7.85
N TRP A 33 -2.17 2.79 8.81
CA TRP A 33 -1.23 3.90 8.99
C TRP A 33 -0.35 4.12 7.75
N PRO A 34 0.18 3.07 7.07
CA PRO A 34 0.87 3.25 5.80
C PRO A 34 0.03 3.99 4.75
N TYR A 35 -1.25 3.60 4.62
CA TYR A 35 -2.20 4.22 3.69
C TYR A 35 -2.54 5.67 4.08
N GLU A 36 -2.69 5.95 5.37
CA GLU A 36 -2.92 7.30 5.90
C GLU A 36 -1.73 8.23 5.63
N ASP A 37 -0.51 7.75 5.84
CA ASP A 37 0.71 8.51 5.57
C ASP A 37 0.87 8.84 4.10
N LEU A 38 0.55 7.90 3.20
CA LEU A 38 0.57 8.13 1.77
C LEU A 38 -0.43 9.21 1.35
N GLN A 39 -1.64 9.19 1.91
CA GLN A 39 -2.65 10.23 1.67
C GLN A 39 -2.19 11.61 2.16
N LYS A 40 -1.64 11.67 3.38
CA LYS A 40 -1.12 12.92 3.97
C LYS A 40 0.07 13.45 3.20
N GLY A 41 1.03 12.59 2.87
CA GLY A 41 2.22 12.97 2.13
C GLY A 41 1.91 13.43 0.72
N LEU A 42 0.99 12.77 0.01
CA LEU A 42 0.50 13.25 -1.29
C LEU A 42 -0.17 14.63 -1.17
N THR A 43 -1.07 14.79 -0.21
CA THR A 43 -1.77 16.06 0.03
C THR A 43 -0.79 17.20 0.35
N HIS A 44 0.22 16.91 1.19
CA HIS A 44 1.27 17.88 1.51
C HIS A 44 2.11 18.23 0.28
N ALA A 45 2.53 17.25 -0.52
CA ALA A 45 3.34 17.51 -1.71
C ALA A 45 2.57 18.38 -2.74
N LEU A 46 1.29 18.08 -2.96
CA LEU A 46 0.45 18.87 -3.88
C LEU A 46 0.22 20.31 -3.40
N SER A 47 0.20 20.56 -2.09
CA SER A 47 0.04 21.92 -1.56
C SER A 47 1.35 22.69 -1.46
N ALA A 48 2.47 22.02 -1.18
CA ALA A 48 3.78 22.63 -1.02
C ALA A 48 4.46 22.97 -2.35
N TYR A 49 4.19 22.20 -3.41
CA TYR A 49 4.91 22.31 -4.67
C TYR A 49 3.96 22.61 -5.85
N SER A 50 3.83 23.89 -6.19
CA SER A 50 2.91 24.37 -7.25
C SER A 50 3.25 23.89 -8.67
N TYR A 51 4.44 23.33 -8.89
CA TYR A 51 4.84 22.73 -10.16
C TYR A 51 4.33 21.29 -10.34
N ILE A 52 3.75 20.67 -9.31
CA ILE A 52 3.14 19.33 -9.40
C ILE A 52 1.69 19.49 -9.86
N ASP A 53 1.33 18.81 -10.95
CA ASP A 53 -0.02 18.86 -11.51
C ASP A 53 -0.94 17.82 -10.83
N PRO A 54 -1.96 18.26 -10.05
CA PRO A 54 -2.83 17.33 -9.32
C PRO A 54 -3.74 16.50 -10.24
N ASN A 55 -3.84 16.84 -11.53
CA ASN A 55 -4.66 16.10 -12.49
C ASN A 55 -3.89 15.03 -13.27
N ARG A 56 -2.55 14.94 -13.08
CA ARG A 56 -1.67 14.00 -13.79
C ARG A 56 -0.80 13.21 -12.81
N ILE A 57 -1.44 12.41 -11.97
CA ILE A 57 -0.78 11.59 -10.95
C ILE A 57 -0.93 10.10 -11.31
N ALA A 58 0.16 9.36 -11.17
CA ALA A 58 0.18 7.90 -11.19
C ALA A 58 0.73 7.38 -9.86
N ALA A 59 0.21 6.25 -9.38
CA ALA A 59 0.77 5.54 -8.24
C ALA A 59 1.46 4.26 -8.71
N LEU A 60 2.64 3.97 -8.16
CA LEU A 60 3.45 2.82 -8.51
C LEU A 60 4.00 2.19 -7.22
N GLY A 61 4.02 0.85 -7.18
CA GLY A 61 4.64 0.11 -6.10
C GLY A 61 5.03 -1.31 -6.49
N ALA A 62 6.05 -1.85 -5.80
CA ALA A 62 6.54 -3.22 -5.94
C ALA A 62 6.44 -3.96 -4.60
N SER A 63 6.20 -5.27 -4.61
CA SER A 63 6.07 -6.11 -3.40
C SER A 63 5.04 -5.52 -2.41
N TYR A 64 5.42 -5.12 -1.20
CA TYR A 64 4.53 -4.39 -0.28
C TYR A 64 3.94 -3.12 -0.91
N GLY A 65 4.73 -2.39 -1.70
CA GLY A 65 4.23 -1.25 -2.48
C GLY A 65 3.17 -1.70 -3.49
N GLY A 66 3.33 -2.85 -4.13
CA GLY A 66 2.34 -3.42 -5.05
C GLY A 66 1.07 -3.85 -4.31
N TYR A 67 1.21 -4.43 -3.10
CA TYR A 67 0.08 -4.66 -2.19
C TYR A 67 -0.68 -3.36 -1.91
N MET A 68 0.04 -2.28 -1.59
CA MET A 68 -0.57 -0.98 -1.31
C MET A 68 -1.25 -0.39 -2.56
N ILE A 69 -0.75 -0.66 -3.76
CA ILE A 69 -1.45 -0.29 -5.01
C ILE A 69 -2.77 -1.06 -5.16
N ASN A 70 -2.79 -2.37 -4.91
CA ASN A 70 -4.02 -3.16 -4.90
C ASN A 70 -5.00 -2.65 -3.81
N TRP A 71 -4.49 -2.32 -2.62
CA TRP A 71 -5.28 -1.75 -1.54
C TRP A 71 -5.89 -0.40 -1.93
N ILE A 72 -5.07 0.55 -2.43
CA ILE A 72 -5.50 1.86 -2.92
C ILE A 72 -6.60 1.73 -3.97
N ALA A 73 -6.47 0.80 -4.92
CA ALA A 73 -7.49 0.58 -5.97
C ALA A 73 -8.89 0.29 -5.38
N GLY A 74 -8.93 -0.33 -4.19
CA GLY A 74 -10.15 -0.63 -3.45
C GLY A 74 -10.72 0.54 -2.62
N GLN A 75 -9.98 1.64 -2.46
CA GLN A 75 -10.35 2.81 -1.66
C GLN A 75 -10.73 4.00 -2.55
N PRO A 76 -12.03 4.27 -2.79
CA PRO A 76 -12.47 5.26 -3.80
C PRO A 76 -11.92 6.67 -3.60
N GLU A 77 -11.79 7.13 -2.35
CA GLU A 77 -11.29 8.47 -2.05
C GLU A 77 -9.83 8.67 -2.49
N MET A 78 -8.99 7.67 -2.28
CA MET A 78 -7.58 7.74 -2.65
C MET A 78 -7.38 7.36 -4.12
N SER A 79 -8.04 6.32 -4.64
CA SER A 79 -7.88 5.90 -6.04
C SER A 79 -8.32 6.98 -7.02
N ALA A 80 -9.37 7.75 -6.72
CA ALA A 80 -9.85 8.84 -7.58
C ALA A 80 -8.80 9.96 -7.84
N ARG A 81 -7.73 10.01 -7.03
CA ARG A 81 -6.60 10.95 -7.23
C ARG A 81 -5.65 10.54 -8.34
N PHE A 82 -5.70 9.28 -8.79
CA PHE A 82 -4.75 8.73 -9.77
C PHE A 82 -5.41 8.51 -11.14
N LYS A 83 -4.62 8.73 -12.20
CA LYS A 83 -5.02 8.42 -13.59
C LYS A 83 -4.65 6.99 -13.98
N THR A 84 -3.65 6.42 -13.34
CA THR A 84 -3.24 5.04 -13.54
C THR A 84 -2.52 4.52 -12.30
N LEU A 85 -2.61 3.21 -12.11
CA LEU A 85 -1.93 2.45 -11.07
C LEU A 85 -0.94 1.47 -11.71
N ILE A 86 0.21 1.26 -11.09
CA ILE A 86 1.19 0.26 -11.51
C ILE A 86 1.49 -0.65 -10.32
N CYS A 87 1.02 -1.88 -10.40
CA CYS A 87 1.22 -2.91 -9.40
C CYS A 87 2.29 -3.89 -9.90
N HIS A 88 3.51 -3.78 -9.40
CA HIS A 88 4.55 -4.76 -9.69
C HIS A 88 4.58 -5.78 -8.56
N ASN A 89 4.52 -7.08 -8.88
CA ASN A 89 4.64 -8.22 -7.95
C ASN A 89 3.96 -8.03 -6.57
N GLY A 90 2.77 -7.41 -6.55
CA GLY A 90 2.07 -7.02 -5.35
C GLY A 90 1.15 -8.10 -4.80
N LEU A 91 0.97 -8.14 -3.48
CA LEU A 91 0.05 -9.07 -2.84
C LEU A 91 -1.39 -8.67 -3.15
N PHE A 92 -2.17 -9.59 -3.71
CA PHE A 92 -3.57 -9.38 -4.06
C PHE A 92 -4.52 -10.01 -3.03
N ASP A 93 -4.21 -11.23 -2.58
CA ASP A 93 -4.95 -11.95 -1.54
C ASP A 93 -4.00 -12.29 -0.38
N MET A 94 -4.22 -11.65 0.76
CA MET A 94 -3.43 -11.83 1.98
C MET A 94 -3.53 -13.26 2.52
N ARG A 95 -4.68 -13.94 2.34
CA ARG A 95 -4.82 -15.35 2.72
C ARG A 95 -3.89 -16.23 1.91
N ALA A 96 -3.87 -16.01 0.59
CA ALA A 96 -3.05 -16.78 -0.33
C ALA A 96 -1.57 -16.63 0.05
N MET A 97 -1.12 -15.41 0.36
CA MET A 97 0.22 -15.16 0.90
C MET A 97 0.50 -16.01 2.15
N GLY A 98 -0.39 -15.96 3.14
CA GLY A 98 -0.23 -16.69 4.40
C GLY A 98 -0.14 -18.23 4.25
N TYR A 99 -0.70 -18.79 3.18
CA TYR A 99 -0.62 -20.24 2.91
C TYR A 99 0.50 -20.67 1.96
N SER A 100 1.02 -19.76 1.13
CA SER A 100 1.93 -20.12 0.02
C SER A 100 3.33 -19.57 0.13
N THR A 101 3.57 -18.62 1.04
CA THR A 101 4.89 -18.00 1.21
C THR A 101 5.86 -18.91 1.98
N GLU A 102 7.15 -18.75 1.71
CA GLU A 102 8.22 -19.25 2.57
C GLU A 102 8.66 -18.22 3.63
N GLU A 103 8.28 -16.95 3.45
CA GLU A 103 8.64 -15.83 4.33
C GLU A 103 7.72 -15.73 5.56
N LEU A 104 7.63 -16.81 6.34
CA LEU A 104 6.68 -16.93 7.47
C LEU A 104 6.81 -15.80 8.50
N PHE A 105 8.04 -15.33 8.74
CA PHE A 105 8.26 -14.27 9.71
C PHE A 105 7.51 -12.99 9.35
N PHE A 106 7.58 -12.52 8.10
CA PHE A 106 6.93 -11.26 7.72
C PHE A 106 5.40 -11.36 7.82
N THR A 107 4.83 -12.44 7.30
CA THR A 107 3.37 -12.60 7.25
C THR A 107 2.77 -12.75 8.63
N GLU A 108 3.36 -13.58 9.48
CA GLU A 108 2.87 -13.80 10.83
C GLU A 108 3.12 -12.58 11.71
N TYR A 109 4.30 -11.95 11.60
CA TYR A 109 4.65 -10.77 12.39
C TYR A 109 3.73 -9.60 12.08
N ASP A 110 3.52 -9.27 10.81
CA ASP A 110 2.65 -8.16 10.40
C ASP A 110 1.18 -8.46 10.66
N ALA A 111 0.79 -9.74 10.71
CA ALA A 111 -0.53 -10.18 11.18
C ALA A 111 -0.68 -10.16 12.71
N GLY A 112 0.27 -9.61 13.47
CA GLY A 112 0.19 -9.54 14.94
C GLY A 112 0.63 -10.82 15.66
N GLY A 113 1.47 -11.62 15.02
CA GLY A 113 1.92 -12.93 15.50
C GLY A 113 0.95 -14.07 15.20
N PHE A 114 -0.02 -13.87 14.30
CA PHE A 114 -1.02 -14.88 13.96
C PHE A 114 -0.74 -15.57 12.63
N THR A 115 -1.08 -16.85 12.58
CA THR A 115 -1.16 -17.63 11.34
C THR A 115 -2.58 -17.58 10.75
N PRO A 116 -2.76 -17.91 9.45
CA PRO A 116 -4.08 -17.93 8.82
C PRO A 116 -5.09 -18.86 9.48
N TRP A 117 -4.66 -19.94 10.13
CA TRP A 117 -5.56 -20.90 10.81
C TRP A 117 -5.80 -20.58 12.29
N THR A 118 -4.91 -19.83 12.95
CA THR A 118 -5.12 -19.40 14.34
C THR A 118 -5.97 -18.14 14.45
N ASN A 119 -5.86 -17.22 13.48
CA ASN A 119 -6.70 -16.03 13.42
C ASN A 119 -6.93 -15.59 11.96
N PRO A 120 -7.87 -16.22 11.23
CA PRO A 120 -8.16 -15.88 9.84
C PRO A 120 -8.54 -14.40 9.65
N ALA A 121 -9.17 -13.78 10.64
CA ALA A 121 -9.61 -12.39 10.54
C ALA A 121 -8.43 -11.39 10.39
N ALA A 122 -7.25 -11.72 10.92
CA ALA A 122 -6.06 -10.88 10.77
C ALA A 122 -5.61 -10.76 9.30
N TYR A 123 -5.81 -11.82 8.51
CA TYR A 123 -5.49 -11.86 7.08
C TYR A 123 -6.61 -11.31 6.19
N GLU A 124 -7.81 -11.07 6.74
CA GLU A 124 -8.94 -10.49 5.99
C GLU A 124 -9.08 -8.97 6.18
N LEU A 125 -8.62 -8.45 7.32
CA LEU A 125 -8.83 -7.06 7.73
C LEU A 125 -8.35 -6.03 6.68
N TYR A 126 -7.20 -6.28 6.06
CA TYR A 126 -6.61 -5.42 5.03
C TYR A 126 -6.34 -6.21 3.74
N ASN A 127 -7.33 -6.95 3.26
CA ASN A 127 -7.20 -7.83 2.10
C ASN A 127 -7.77 -7.20 0.81
N PRO A 128 -6.94 -6.84 -0.20
CA PRO A 128 -7.39 -6.11 -1.39
C PRO A 128 -8.47 -6.83 -2.20
N VAL A 129 -8.45 -8.17 -2.24
CA VAL A 129 -9.46 -8.99 -2.94
C VAL A 129 -10.89 -8.68 -2.49
N ASN A 130 -11.09 -8.24 -1.25
CA ASN A 130 -12.41 -7.93 -0.70
C ASN A 130 -12.97 -6.59 -1.22
N HIS A 131 -12.20 -5.80 -1.97
CA HIS A 131 -12.56 -4.46 -2.43
C HIS A 131 -12.58 -4.30 -3.96
N VAL A 132 -12.46 -5.39 -4.71
CA VAL A 132 -12.37 -5.36 -6.19
C VAL A 132 -13.56 -4.69 -6.88
N ALA A 133 -14.74 -4.70 -6.25
CA ALA A 133 -15.93 -4.02 -6.79
C ALA A 133 -15.76 -2.50 -6.89
N ASN A 134 -14.82 -1.91 -6.16
CA ASN A 134 -14.52 -0.48 -6.17
C ASN A 134 -13.46 -0.08 -7.20
N TRP A 135 -12.83 -1.04 -7.87
CA TRP A 135 -11.69 -0.78 -8.75
C TRP A 135 -12.17 -0.14 -10.05
N THR A 136 -11.82 1.13 -10.25
CA THR A 136 -12.26 1.93 -11.41
C THR A 136 -11.10 2.54 -12.20
N VAL A 137 -9.89 2.57 -11.63
CA VAL A 137 -8.72 3.19 -12.24
C VAL A 137 -7.95 2.15 -13.07
N PRO A 138 -7.53 2.46 -14.30
CA PRO A 138 -6.70 1.56 -15.11
C PRO A 138 -5.40 1.18 -14.40
N MET A 139 -5.11 -0.12 -14.33
CA MET A 139 -3.93 -0.67 -13.66
C MET A 139 -3.08 -1.50 -14.61
N LEU A 140 -1.77 -1.26 -14.60
CA LEU A 140 -0.77 -2.18 -15.16
C LEU A 140 -0.33 -3.15 -14.06
N VAL A 141 -0.30 -4.45 -14.39
CA VAL A 141 0.19 -5.54 -13.53
C VAL A 141 1.34 -6.25 -14.24
#